data_AF-A0A5B8EH10-F1
#
_entry.id   AF-A0A5B8EH10-F1
#
_cell.length_a   1.000
_cell.length_b   1.000
_cell.length_c   1.000
_cell.angle_alpha   90.00
_cell.angle_beta   90.00
_cell.angle_gamma   90.00
#
_symmetry.space_group_name_H-M   'P 1'
#
loop_
_entity.id
_entity.type
_entity.pdbx_description
1 polymer ?
#
loop_
_entity_poly.entity_id
_entity_poly.type
_entity_poly.pdbx_seq_one_letter_code
_entity_poly.pdbx_strand_id
1 'polypeptide(L)'
;MNIKDIEKDVLTKAENNLNPNTSFQLTQELQDKWGIGPVFDVTNKLKKQGYLTNCHFFMGGGFLLGYPTPAGSEYLKELNHVNKEEHSTVYQNNFNSTVSIDNLQQGHNNLITKNKNQIDYSALLKTIEEINELKPLYMKGKDYNPDFYKTLDELKMGAENKESYGKLKKIWNKLQSILESNSVSNISSIISTIIAACSLFK
;
A
#
# COMPACT_ATOMS: atom_id res chain seq x y z
N MET A 1 -0.70 24.63 9.38
CA MET A 1 -1.39 23.63 8.53
C MET A 1 -1.55 22.36 9.34
N ASN A 2 -2.78 21.87 9.51
CA ASN A 2 -3.06 20.68 10.32
C ASN A 2 -3.23 19.47 9.40
N ILE A 3 -2.40 18.44 9.60
CA ILE A 3 -2.39 17.23 8.79
C ILE A 3 -3.76 16.52 8.84
N LYS A 4 -4.44 16.56 9.99
CA LYS A 4 -5.78 15.95 10.16
C LYS A 4 -6.84 16.61 9.28
N ASP A 5 -6.71 17.90 9.01
CA ASP A 5 -7.64 18.61 8.13
C ASP A 5 -7.45 18.19 6.67
N ILE A 6 -6.20 17.93 6.25
CA ILE A 6 -5.89 17.38 4.92
C ILE A 6 -6.40 15.93 4.82
N GLU A 7 -6.17 15.10 5.84
CA GLU A 7 -6.64 13.71 5.88
C GLU A 7 -8.16 13.63 5.72
N LYS A 8 -8.89 14.48 6.47
CA LYS A 8 -10.34 14.59 6.37
C LYS A 8 -10.82 15.01 4.98
N ASP A 9 -10.18 16.01 4.38
CA ASP A 9 -10.57 16.52 3.06
C ASP A 9 -10.31 15.48 1.96
N VAL A 10 -9.17 14.80 2.02
CA VAL A 10 -8.81 13.71 1.09
C VAL A 10 -9.83 12.57 1.18
N LEU A 11 -10.18 12.11 2.39
CA LEU A 11 -11.16 11.03 2.57
C LEU A 11 -12.56 11.45 2.11
N THR A 12 -12.98 12.68 2.42
CA THR A 12 -14.28 13.23 1.99
C THR A 12 -14.36 13.35 0.47
N LYS A 13 -13.29 13.79 -0.20
CA LYS A 13 -13.24 13.85 -1.67
C LYS A 13 -13.21 12.45 -2.29
N ALA A 14 -12.55 11.49 -1.63
CA ALA A 14 -12.53 10.10 -2.09
C ALA A 14 -13.93 9.43 -2.04
N GLU A 15 -14.80 9.79 -1.10
CA GLU A 15 -16.21 9.32 -1.08
C GLU A 15 -17.01 9.78 -2.31
N ASN A 16 -16.63 10.92 -2.89
CA ASN A 16 -17.31 11.52 -4.05
C ASN A 16 -16.65 11.15 -5.39
N ASN A 17 -15.66 10.27 -5.37
CA ASN A 17 -14.95 9.86 -6.57
C ASN A 17 -15.77 8.80 -7.32
N LEU A 18 -16.33 9.14 -8.48
CA LEU A 18 -17.23 8.26 -9.24
C LEU A 18 -16.51 7.51 -10.37
N ASN A 19 -15.45 8.10 -10.92
CA ASN A 19 -14.71 7.57 -12.08
C ASN A 19 -13.33 8.26 -12.25
N PRO A 20 -12.45 7.78 -13.14
CA PRO A 20 -11.12 8.35 -13.33
C PRO A 20 -11.07 9.84 -13.69
N ASN A 21 -12.07 10.35 -14.44
CA ASN A 21 -12.12 11.78 -14.80
C ASN A 21 -12.42 12.66 -13.59
N THR A 22 -13.31 12.20 -12.71
CA THR A 22 -13.59 12.88 -11.42
C THR A 22 -12.40 12.76 -10.46
N SER A 23 -11.64 11.66 -10.49
CA SER A 23 -10.43 11.51 -9.66
C SER A 23 -9.37 12.60 -9.95
N PHE A 24 -9.14 12.93 -11.22
CA PHE A 24 -8.20 13.99 -11.60
C PHE A 24 -8.65 15.35 -11.10
N GLN A 25 -9.92 15.70 -11.31
CA GLN A 25 -10.47 16.98 -10.86
C GLN A 25 -10.38 17.12 -9.33
N LEU A 26 -10.78 16.09 -8.58
CA LEU A 26 -10.74 16.10 -7.11
C LEU A 26 -9.30 16.20 -6.58
N THR A 27 -8.34 15.58 -7.27
CA THR A 27 -6.92 15.70 -6.93
C THR A 27 -6.43 17.13 -7.12
N GLN A 28 -6.79 17.76 -8.23
CA GLN A 28 -6.43 19.15 -8.48
C GLN A 28 -7.04 20.11 -7.45
N GLU A 29 -8.32 19.93 -7.10
CA GLU A 29 -8.98 20.71 -6.04
C GLU A 29 -8.27 20.58 -4.68
N LEU A 30 -7.83 19.36 -4.32
CA LEU A 30 -7.07 19.13 -3.09
C LEU A 30 -5.70 19.83 -3.14
N GLN A 31 -4.99 19.72 -4.27
CA GLN A 31 -3.66 20.29 -4.45
C GLN A 31 -3.67 21.82 -4.50
N ASP A 32 -4.69 22.42 -5.12
CA ASP A 32 -4.88 23.87 -5.15
C ASP A 32 -5.13 24.43 -3.74
N LYS A 33 -5.84 23.66 -2.89
CA LYS A 33 -6.17 24.06 -1.52
C LYS A 33 -5.02 23.87 -0.52
N TRP A 34 -4.32 22.74 -0.59
CA TRP A 34 -3.38 22.30 0.45
C TRP A 34 -1.92 22.19 -0.02
N GLY A 35 -1.67 22.37 -1.32
CA GLY A 35 -0.36 22.20 -1.95
C GLY A 35 -0.08 20.77 -2.39
N ILE A 36 0.68 20.64 -3.49
CA ILE A 36 0.99 19.37 -4.14
C ILE A 36 1.67 18.38 -3.18
N GLY A 37 2.76 18.80 -2.52
CA GLY A 37 3.54 17.95 -1.61
C GLY A 37 2.72 17.42 -0.43
N PRO A 38 2.09 18.29 0.37
CA PRO A 38 1.29 17.86 1.53
C PRO A 38 0.16 16.89 1.18
N VAL A 39 -0.58 17.14 0.10
CA VAL A 39 -1.68 16.26 -0.33
C VAL A 39 -1.14 14.92 -0.82
N PHE A 40 -0.05 14.93 -1.58
CA PHE A 40 0.59 13.70 -2.05
C PHE A 40 1.04 12.82 -0.88
N ASP A 41 1.74 13.41 0.10
CA ASP A 41 2.25 12.70 1.28
C ASP A 41 1.11 12.14 2.14
N VAL A 42 0.07 12.93 2.38
CA VAL A 42 -1.10 12.50 3.16
C VAL A 42 -1.88 11.40 2.44
N THR A 43 -2.12 11.55 1.14
CA THR A 43 -2.85 10.52 0.37
C THR A 43 -2.07 9.21 0.31
N ASN A 44 -0.74 9.28 0.16
CA ASN A 44 0.13 8.10 0.20
C ASN A 44 0.13 7.45 1.58
N LYS A 45 0.18 8.24 2.66
CA LYS A 45 0.04 7.76 4.04
C LYS A 45 -1.28 7.03 4.26
N LEU A 46 -2.41 7.64 3.90
CA LEU A 46 -3.75 7.05 4.04
C LEU A 46 -3.89 5.74 3.25
N LYS A 47 -3.33 5.66 2.04
CA LYS A 47 -3.26 4.39 1.29
C LYS A 47 -2.44 3.34 2.03
N LYS A 48 -1.24 3.69 2.51
CA LYS A 48 -0.35 2.76 3.23
C LYS A 48 -0.98 2.23 4.52
N GLN A 49 -1.80 3.05 5.18
CA GLN A 49 -2.57 2.67 6.37
C GLN A 49 -3.84 1.87 6.04
N GLY A 50 -4.15 1.65 4.75
CA GLY A 50 -5.32 0.89 4.32
C GLY A 50 -6.63 1.67 4.38
N TYR A 51 -6.60 2.99 4.57
CA TYR A 51 -7.79 3.85 4.57
C TYR A 51 -8.27 4.21 3.16
N LEU A 52 -7.37 4.17 2.17
CA LEU A 52 -7.68 4.36 0.76
C LEU A 52 -7.23 3.16 -0.08
N THR A 53 -8.00 2.85 -1.11
CA THR A 53 -7.66 1.83 -2.11
C THR A 53 -7.69 2.41 -3.53
N ASN A 54 -7.07 1.73 -4.49
CA ASN A 54 -7.02 2.11 -5.91
C ASN A 54 -6.41 3.50 -6.22
N CYS A 55 -5.63 4.09 -5.31
CA CYS A 55 -4.88 5.31 -5.63
C CYS A 55 -3.66 4.97 -6.51
N HIS A 56 -3.43 5.75 -7.56
CA HIS A 56 -2.27 5.62 -8.44
C HIS A 56 -1.43 6.89 -8.35
N PHE A 57 -0.14 6.78 -8.03
CA PHE A 57 0.74 7.94 -7.85
C PHE A 57 1.66 8.07 -9.05
N PHE A 58 1.91 9.31 -9.47
CA PHE A 58 2.74 9.66 -10.61
C PHE A 58 3.94 10.50 -10.18
N MET A 59 4.96 10.55 -11.04
CA MET A 59 6.09 11.45 -10.86
C MET A 59 5.62 12.91 -10.88
N GLY A 60 6.28 13.78 -10.10
CA GLY A 60 5.93 15.21 -10.01
C GLY A 60 4.82 15.54 -9.01
N GLY A 61 4.40 14.60 -8.16
CA GLY A 61 3.43 14.84 -7.09
C GLY A 61 1.97 14.70 -7.50
N GLY A 62 1.69 14.27 -8.74
CA GLY A 62 0.33 13.96 -9.21
C GLY A 62 -0.14 12.58 -8.75
N PHE A 63 -1.45 12.37 -8.65
CA PHE A 63 -2.04 11.06 -8.39
C PHE A 63 -3.49 10.97 -8.91
N LEU A 64 -3.98 9.75 -9.11
CA LEU A 64 -5.40 9.44 -9.19
C LEU A 64 -5.88 9.14 -7.78
N LEU A 65 -6.79 9.96 -7.27
CA LEU A 65 -7.47 9.69 -6.01
C LEU A 65 -8.24 8.36 -6.13
N GLY A 66 -8.16 7.56 -5.08
CA GLY A 66 -8.86 6.29 -4.99
C GLY A 66 -10.20 6.38 -4.28
N TYR A 67 -10.58 5.30 -3.62
CA TYR A 67 -11.82 5.20 -2.83
C TYR A 67 -11.49 4.89 -1.37
N PRO A 68 -12.32 5.35 -0.42
CA PRO A 68 -12.17 4.94 0.97
C PRO A 68 -12.50 3.47 1.14
N THR A 69 -11.74 2.80 2.01
CA THR A 69 -12.08 1.46 2.51
C THR A 69 -13.07 1.58 3.66
N PRO A 70 -13.68 0.49 4.15
CA PRO A 70 -14.51 0.54 5.36
C PRO A 70 -13.79 1.18 6.55
N ALA A 71 -12.51 0.84 6.76
CA ALA A 71 -11.68 1.44 7.79
C ALA A 71 -11.42 2.95 7.55
N GLY A 72 -11.27 3.37 6.29
CA GLY A 72 -11.12 4.78 5.93
C GLY A 72 -12.39 5.59 6.20
N SER A 73 -13.57 5.02 5.91
CA SER A 73 -14.86 5.65 6.24
C SER A 73 -15.10 5.73 7.75
N GLU A 74 -14.68 4.73 8.53
CA GLU A 74 -14.72 4.80 10.00
C GLU A 74 -13.77 5.86 10.54
N TYR A 75 -12.55 5.91 10.04
CA TYR A 75 -11.58 6.93 10.41
C TYR A 75 -12.05 8.35 10.05
N LEU A 76 -12.72 8.53 8.90
CA LEU A 76 -13.34 9.81 8.55
C LEU A 76 -14.43 10.21 9.55
N LYS A 77 -15.23 9.26 10.06
CA LYS A 77 -16.21 9.56 11.12
C LYS A 77 -15.50 10.03 12.40
N GLU A 78 -14.43 9.37 12.82
CA GLU A 78 -13.63 9.80 13.98
C GLU A 78 -13.09 11.23 13.80
N LEU A 79 -12.53 11.55 12.62
CA LEU A 79 -12.07 12.90 12.29
C LEU A 79 -13.21 13.94 12.30
N ASN A 80 -14.44 13.52 12.02
CA ASN A 80 -15.62 14.37 12.10
C ASN A 80 -16.14 14.54 13.54
N HIS A 81 -16.00 13.51 14.38
CA HIS A 81 -16.35 13.55 15.80
C HIS A 81 -15.38 14.41 16.62
N VAL A 82 -14.10 14.50 16.25
CA VAL A 82 -13.12 15.37 16.93
C VAL A 82 -13.49 16.87 16.87
N ASN A 83 -14.39 17.28 15.96
CA ASN A 83 -14.89 18.66 15.87
C ASN A 83 -16.27 18.89 16.51
N LYS A 84 -16.89 17.87 17.10
CA LYS A 84 -18.16 17.99 17.84
C LYS A 84 -18.01 17.27 19.17
N GLU A 85 -17.96 18.07 20.23
CA GLU A 85 -18.11 17.68 21.65
C GLU A 85 -16.82 17.33 22.39
N GLU A 86 -16.18 18.39 22.94
CA GLU A 86 -16.06 18.43 24.41
C GLU A 86 -17.46 18.18 24.97
N HIS A 87 -17.78 16.93 25.34
CA HIS A 87 -18.66 16.54 26.44
C HIS A 87 -18.83 15.02 26.43
N SER A 88 -18.27 14.39 27.48
CA SER A 88 -18.62 13.11 28.09
C SER A 88 -19.62 12.19 27.36
N THR A 89 -19.21 10.95 27.06
CA THR A 89 -19.71 9.79 27.82
C THR A 89 -18.91 8.52 27.52
N VAL A 90 -18.75 7.73 28.57
CA VAL A 90 -18.07 6.44 28.65
C VAL A 90 -18.65 5.45 27.64
N TYR A 91 -17.83 4.93 26.72
CA TYR A 91 -18.17 3.69 26.03
C TYR A 91 -17.62 2.49 26.82
N GLN A 92 -18.55 1.84 27.53
CA GLN A 92 -18.34 0.52 28.11
C GLN A 92 -18.26 -0.53 27.00
N ASN A 93 -17.21 -1.34 27.03
CA ASN A 93 -17.13 -2.59 26.27
C ASN A 93 -18.22 -3.54 26.74
N ASN A 94 -19.18 -3.86 25.87
CA ASN A 94 -20.09 -4.99 26.05
C ASN A 94 -19.75 -6.08 25.02
N PHE A 95 -18.75 -6.89 25.35
CA PHE A 95 -18.61 -8.23 24.79
C PHE A 95 -19.48 -9.17 25.63
N ASN A 96 -20.72 -9.38 25.21
CA ASN A 96 -21.54 -10.56 25.53
C ASN A 96 -22.88 -10.47 24.79
N SER A 97 -23.07 -11.25 23.73
CA SER A 97 -24.09 -12.32 23.69
C SER A 97 -24.17 -13.02 22.33
N THR A 98 -24.09 -14.35 22.42
CA THR A 98 -24.85 -15.41 21.74
C THR A 98 -24.92 -15.45 20.21
N VAL A 99 -24.23 -16.47 19.67
CA VAL A 99 -24.42 -17.03 18.33
C VAL A 99 -25.90 -17.37 18.09
N SER A 100 -26.44 -16.91 16.97
CA SER A 100 -27.59 -17.54 16.33
C SER A 100 -27.27 -17.75 14.84
N ILE A 101 -27.10 -19.01 14.49
CA ILE A 101 -27.06 -19.51 13.11
C ILE A 101 -28.52 -19.57 12.66
N ASP A 102 -28.90 -18.84 11.61
CA ASP A 102 -29.60 -19.43 10.46
C ASP A 102 -29.88 -18.40 9.35
N ASN A 103 -29.65 -18.88 8.13
CA ASN A 103 -30.14 -18.39 6.83
C ASN A 103 -29.53 -17.11 6.24
N LEU A 104 -28.38 -17.29 5.57
CA LEU A 104 -28.20 -16.70 4.23
C LEU A 104 -27.84 -17.80 3.23
N GLN A 105 -28.75 -17.97 2.28
CA GLN A 105 -28.79 -19.00 1.25
C GLN A 105 -27.49 -19.12 0.45
N GLN A 106 -27.16 -20.38 0.16
CA GLN A 106 -26.18 -20.79 -0.82
C GLN A 106 -26.55 -20.27 -2.22
N GLY A 107 -25.71 -19.38 -2.76
CA GLY A 107 -25.52 -19.23 -4.19
C GLY A 107 -24.25 -19.96 -4.59
N HIS A 108 -24.39 -21.08 -5.30
CA HIS A 108 -23.27 -21.82 -5.88
C HIS A 108 -22.43 -20.89 -6.77
N ASN A 109 -21.17 -20.66 -6.39
CA ASN A 109 -20.10 -20.38 -7.32
C ASN A 109 -18.89 -21.19 -6.88
N ASN A 110 -18.53 -22.19 -7.69
CA ASN A 110 -17.29 -22.94 -7.54
C ASN A 110 -16.10 -21.97 -7.60
N LEU A 111 -15.59 -21.51 -6.45
CA LEU A 111 -14.23 -21.00 -6.37
C LEU A 111 -13.34 -22.18 -6.01
N ILE A 112 -12.83 -22.82 -7.05
CA ILE A 112 -11.65 -23.68 -6.97
C ILE A 112 -10.61 -22.93 -6.12
N THR A 113 -10.25 -23.51 -4.98
CA THR A 113 -9.16 -23.04 -4.13
C THR A 113 -7.88 -23.03 -4.98
N LYS A 114 -7.55 -21.88 -5.59
CA LYS A 114 -6.33 -21.70 -6.37
C LYS A 114 -5.14 -22.01 -5.47
N ASN A 115 -4.31 -22.95 -5.91
CA ASN A 115 -3.05 -23.36 -5.29
C ASN A 115 -2.27 -22.15 -4.74
N LYS A 116 -2.22 -22.00 -3.41
CA LYS A 116 -1.57 -20.87 -2.71
C LYS A 116 -0.03 -20.82 -2.86
N ASN A 117 0.57 -21.80 -3.53
CA ASN A 117 2.04 -21.96 -3.61
C ASN A 117 2.60 -21.91 -5.04
N GLN A 118 1.83 -21.43 -6.01
CA GLN A 118 2.29 -21.32 -7.39
C GLN A 118 2.90 -19.95 -7.63
N ILE A 119 4.22 -19.90 -7.80
CA ILE A 119 4.95 -18.66 -8.12
C ILE A 119 4.67 -18.31 -9.57
N ASP A 120 4.22 -17.08 -9.81
CA ASP A 120 4.29 -16.48 -11.14
C ASP A 120 5.73 -16.00 -11.38
N TYR A 121 6.54 -16.88 -11.96
CA TYR A 121 7.95 -16.60 -12.27
C TYR A 121 8.11 -15.44 -13.26
N SER A 122 7.15 -15.23 -14.16
CA SER A 122 7.20 -14.13 -15.12
C SER A 122 7.01 -12.79 -14.43
N ALA A 123 6.04 -12.70 -13.51
CA ALA A 123 5.83 -11.51 -12.70
C ALA A 123 7.02 -11.25 -11.76
N LEU A 124 7.64 -12.31 -11.23
CA LEU A 124 8.82 -12.20 -10.37
C LEU A 124 10.00 -11.61 -11.14
N LEU A 125 10.29 -12.14 -12.34
CA LEU A 125 11.38 -11.65 -13.18
C LEU A 125 11.16 -10.20 -13.61
N LYS A 126 9.93 -9.83 -13.99
CA LYS A 126 9.59 -8.44 -14.30
C LYS A 126 9.82 -7.48 -13.11
N THR A 127 9.45 -7.92 -11.91
CA THR A 127 9.69 -7.13 -10.68
C THR A 127 11.20 -6.95 -10.43
N ILE A 128 12.01 -7.99 -10.68
CA ILE A 128 13.47 -7.93 -10.56
C ILE A 128 14.07 -6.97 -11.60
N GLU A 129 13.55 -6.95 -12.82
CA GLU A 129 13.95 -6.01 -13.87
C GLU A 129 13.68 -4.56 -13.44
N GLU A 130 12.47 -4.26 -12.95
CA GLU A 130 12.11 -2.94 -12.43
C GLU A 130 13.04 -2.47 -11.29
N ILE A 131 13.44 -3.38 -10.39
CA ILE A 131 14.42 -3.08 -9.33
C ILE A 131 15.83 -2.86 -9.92
N ASN A 132 16.21 -3.59 -10.97
CA ASN A 132 17.51 -3.46 -11.62
C ASN A 132 17.68 -2.14 -12.38
N GLU A 133 16.61 -1.55 -12.90
CA GLU A 133 16.66 -0.21 -13.50
C GLU A 133 17.14 0.86 -12.50
N LEU A 134 16.90 0.64 -11.20
CA LEU A 134 17.31 1.55 -10.13
C LEU A 134 18.76 1.34 -9.66
N LYS A 135 19.47 0.33 -10.18
CA LYS A 135 20.82 -0.05 -9.75
C LYS A 135 21.83 1.10 -9.77
N PRO A 136 21.93 1.92 -10.84
CA PRO A 136 22.86 3.04 -10.88
C PRO A 136 22.57 4.12 -9.83
N LEU A 137 21.31 4.27 -9.43
CA LEU A 137 20.89 5.25 -8.42
C LEU A 137 21.13 4.70 -7.02
N TYR A 138 20.84 3.42 -6.79
CA TYR A 138 21.07 2.76 -5.51
C TYR A 138 22.56 2.69 -5.16
N MET A 139 23.42 2.37 -6.13
CA MET A 139 24.88 2.30 -5.94
C MET A 139 25.54 3.66 -5.66
N LYS A 140 24.88 4.78 -5.99
CA LYS A 140 25.32 6.14 -5.65
C LYS A 140 24.88 6.58 -4.25
N GLY A 141 24.03 5.79 -3.59
CA GLY A 141 23.57 6.06 -2.23
C GLY A 141 24.71 5.98 -1.22
N LYS A 142 24.75 6.92 -0.29
CA LYS A 142 25.78 6.99 0.77
C LYS A 142 25.78 5.75 1.67
N ASP A 143 24.63 5.12 1.83
CA ASP A 143 24.40 3.92 2.66
C ASP A 143 24.08 2.70 1.78
N TYR A 144 24.72 2.63 0.60
CA TYR A 144 24.63 1.49 -0.30
C TYR A 144 25.08 0.21 0.40
N ASN A 145 24.22 -0.81 0.39
CA ASN A 145 24.61 -2.16 0.80
C ASN A 145 24.84 -3.05 -0.43
N PRO A 146 26.07 -3.51 -0.68
CA PRO A 146 26.39 -4.36 -1.83
C PRO A 146 25.69 -5.72 -1.80
N ASP A 147 25.30 -6.21 -0.63
CA ASP A 147 24.61 -7.49 -0.49
C ASP A 147 23.19 -7.44 -1.07
N PHE A 148 22.61 -6.24 -1.27
CA PHE A 148 21.28 -6.11 -1.84
C PHE A 148 21.23 -6.65 -3.27
N TYR A 149 22.06 -6.14 -4.19
CA TYR A 149 22.07 -6.59 -5.58
C TYR A 149 22.62 -8.01 -5.73
N LYS A 150 23.52 -8.44 -4.85
CA LYS A 150 23.93 -9.85 -4.78
C LYS A 150 22.76 -10.76 -4.46
N THR A 151 21.95 -10.41 -3.46
CA THR A 151 20.76 -11.18 -3.07
C THR A 151 19.66 -11.10 -4.15
N LEU A 152 19.59 -9.99 -4.90
CA LEU A 152 18.66 -9.82 -6.02
C LEU A 152 19.06 -10.73 -7.21
N ASP A 153 20.36 -10.83 -7.50
CA ASP A 153 20.88 -11.75 -8.52
C ASP A 153 20.65 -13.23 -8.10
N GLU A 154 20.82 -13.56 -6.82
CA GLU A 154 20.45 -14.87 -6.26
C GLU A 154 18.96 -15.19 -6.49
N LEU A 155 18.07 -14.21 -6.26
CA LEU A 155 16.63 -14.35 -6.50
C LEU A 155 16.32 -14.54 -7.98
N LYS A 156 17.00 -13.78 -8.86
CA LYS A 156 16.84 -13.88 -10.31
C LYS A 156 17.22 -15.27 -10.81
N MET A 157 18.39 -15.78 -10.42
CA MET A 157 18.83 -17.13 -10.78
C MET A 157 17.86 -18.18 -10.22
N GLY A 158 17.37 -18.00 -9.00
CA GLY A 158 16.36 -18.89 -8.42
C GLY A 158 15.06 -18.92 -9.23
N ALA A 159 14.61 -17.75 -9.72
CA ALA A 159 13.42 -17.63 -10.54
C ALA A 159 13.61 -18.25 -11.95
N GLU A 160 14.76 -18.01 -12.59
CA GLU A 160 15.12 -18.59 -13.90
C GLU A 160 15.22 -20.13 -13.83
N ASN A 161 15.79 -20.66 -12.74
CA ASN A 161 15.87 -22.09 -12.47
C ASN A 161 14.57 -22.70 -11.93
N LYS A 162 13.50 -21.90 -11.81
CA LYS A 162 12.19 -22.29 -11.29
C LYS A 162 12.27 -23.01 -9.93
N GLU A 163 13.09 -22.48 -9.02
CA GLU A 163 13.23 -23.02 -7.67
C GLU A 163 11.93 -22.94 -6.86
N SER A 164 11.84 -23.74 -5.80
CA SER A 164 10.63 -23.84 -4.99
C SER A 164 10.27 -22.53 -4.28
N TYR A 165 8.96 -22.33 -4.06
CA TYR A 165 8.42 -21.17 -3.34
C TYR A 165 9.12 -20.89 -2.01
N GLY A 166 9.37 -21.94 -1.22
CA GLY A 166 10.05 -21.79 0.07
C GLY A 166 11.49 -21.27 -0.04
N LYS A 167 12.21 -21.62 -1.11
CA LYS A 167 13.55 -21.08 -1.37
C LYS A 167 13.48 -19.62 -1.80
N LEU A 168 12.65 -19.30 -2.79
CA LEU A 168 12.52 -17.92 -3.28
C LEU A 168 11.99 -16.96 -2.22
N LYS A 169 11.03 -17.39 -1.39
CA LYS A 169 10.50 -16.59 -0.27
C LYS A 169 11.58 -16.27 0.77
N LYS A 170 12.51 -17.19 1.03
CA LYS A 170 13.64 -16.91 1.93
C LYS A 170 14.58 -15.85 1.37
N ILE A 171 14.90 -15.94 0.07
CA ILE A 171 15.74 -14.94 -0.62
C ILE A 171 15.01 -13.58 -0.65
N TRP A 172 13.70 -13.58 -0.92
CA TRP A 172 12.85 -12.40 -0.90
C TRP A 172 12.81 -11.70 0.46
N ASN A 173 12.61 -12.44 1.55
CA ASN A 173 12.62 -11.86 2.90
C ASN A 173 14.00 -11.30 3.28
N LYS A 174 15.08 -11.93 2.81
CA LYS A 174 16.44 -11.41 3.00
C LYS A 174 16.64 -10.07 2.30
N LEU A 175 16.12 -9.88 1.09
CA LEU A 175 16.13 -8.58 0.39
C LEU A 175 15.42 -7.49 1.19
N GLN A 176 14.24 -7.79 1.75
CA GLN A 176 13.49 -6.85 2.59
C GLN A 176 14.29 -6.43 3.82
N SER A 177 14.89 -7.38 4.54
CA SER A 177 15.70 -7.12 5.73
C SER A 177 16.93 -6.25 5.43
N ILE A 178 17.58 -6.44 4.27
CA ILE A 178 18.69 -5.58 3.83
C ILE A 178 18.22 -4.13 3.59
N LEU A 179 17.02 -3.92 3.07
CA LEU A 179 16.50 -2.57 2.86
C LEU A 179 16.04 -1.90 4.15
N GLU A 180 15.46 -2.65 5.09
CA GLU A 180 15.05 -2.15 6.41
C GLU A 180 16.24 -1.72 7.28
N SER A 181 17.39 -2.36 7.11
CA SER A 181 18.63 -2.06 7.86
C SER A 181 19.46 -0.91 7.28
N ASN A 182 19.13 -0.42 6.08
CA ASN A 182 19.81 0.72 5.47
C ASN A 182 19.12 2.04 5.82
N SER A 183 19.94 3.08 6.04
CA SER A 183 19.46 4.46 6.15
C SER A 183 18.59 4.81 4.94
N VAL A 184 17.44 5.44 5.20
CA VAL A 184 16.31 5.63 4.27
C VAL A 184 16.70 6.62 3.17
N SER A 185 17.53 6.17 2.21
CA SER A 185 17.69 6.89 0.96
C SER A 185 16.38 6.82 0.17
N ASN A 186 16.05 7.88 -0.58
CA ASN A 186 14.86 7.91 -1.44
C ASN A 186 14.78 6.70 -2.38
N ILE A 187 15.94 6.16 -2.81
CA ILE A 187 16.01 4.97 -3.67
C ILE A 187 15.68 3.68 -2.90
N SER A 188 16.17 3.52 -1.67
CA SER A 188 15.81 2.38 -0.80
C SER A 188 14.29 2.35 -0.56
N SER A 189 13.67 3.51 -0.36
CA SER A 189 12.20 3.64 -0.20
C SER A 189 11.42 3.24 -1.46
N ILE A 190 11.92 3.63 -2.66
CA ILE A 190 11.32 3.24 -3.94
C ILE A 190 11.40 1.73 -4.13
N ILE A 191 12.57 1.13 -3.89
CA ILE A 191 12.77 -0.32 -4.03
C ILE A 191 11.89 -1.08 -3.04
N SER A 192 11.83 -0.66 -1.76
CA SER A 192 10.94 -1.26 -0.77
C SER A 192 9.47 -1.18 -1.18
N THR A 193 9.07 -0.12 -1.89
CA THR A 193 7.70 0.03 -2.41
C THR A 193 7.41 -0.95 -3.54
N ILE A 194 8.34 -1.13 -4.49
CA ILE A 194 8.22 -2.12 -5.57
C ILE A 194 8.09 -3.53 -4.98
N ILE A 195 8.93 -3.85 -3.99
CA ILE A 195 8.90 -5.12 -3.26
C ILE A 195 7.56 -5.30 -2.51
N ALA A 196 7.06 -4.30 -1.80
CA ALA A 196 5.78 -4.41 -1.08
C ALA A 196 4.57 -4.56 -2.03
N ALA A 197 4.65 -3.98 -3.23
CA ALA A 197 3.61 -4.11 -4.25
C ALA A 197 3.59 -5.51 -4.89
N CYS A 198 4.72 -6.22 -4.90
CA CYS A 198 4.81 -7.58 -5.40
C CYS A 198 4.05 -8.55 -4.48
N SER A 199 2.92 -9.07 -4.98
CA SER A 199 2.05 -9.98 -4.23
C SER A 199 2.47 -11.45 -4.25
N LEU A 200 3.59 -11.77 -4.89
CA LEU A 200 4.02 -13.14 -5.20
C LEU A 200 4.40 -13.98 -3.99
N PHE A 201 4.79 -13.33 -2.88
CA PHE A 201 5.23 -14.00 -1.65
C PHE A 201 4.35 -13.71 -0.43
N LYS A 202 3.12 -13.22 -0.64
CA LYS A 202 2.13 -13.03 0.44
C LYS A 202 1.85 -14.34 1.19
#